data_AF-A0A9C9QXY5-F1
#
_entry.id   AF-A0A9C9QXY5-F1
#
_cell.length_a   1.000
_cell.length_b   1.000
_cell.length_c   1.000
_cell.angle_alpha   90.00
_cell.angle_beta   90.00
_cell.angle_gamma   90.00
#
_symmetry.space_group_name_H-M   'P 1'
#
loop_
_entity.id
_entity.type
_entity.pdbx_description
1 polymer ?
#
loop_
_entity_poly.entity_id
_entity_poly.type
_entity_poly.pdbx_seq_one_letter_code
_entity_poly.pdbx_strand_id
1 'polypeptide(L)'
;MSANQIAFVVDGEWLTNICRQLWADDGNPDKAINLLDAAFPNMNQADKVAILTGEKKLIGDSNKGIELVEDNAVTSNLGNPLSISKLLQRQQQLIEIYGQQELMSRQMAMGETVRVISSEGLVEIPLCCASYHAHGNYWYLKKEIDLRQIPHCLHKTSYTDKSHLGQRNDDPEEQDQESRVALRISRKIDNSDGWLSPEGKFYACGWMEHINLADRLGYSSRRLEKMGWIKLSANRFFAGESKASQAQINLIWDFCQEYDRPLPWWLEQEMENE
;
A
#
# COMPACT_ATOMS: atom_id res chain seq x y z
N MET A 1 4.07 -4.33 -71.02
CA MET A 1 3.70 -3.56 -69.81
C MET A 1 4.48 -4.17 -68.65
N SER A 2 5.48 -3.49 -68.10
CA SER A 2 6.19 -4.00 -66.92
C SER A 2 5.25 -3.90 -65.72
N ALA A 3 5.00 -5.01 -65.04
CA ALA A 3 4.28 -4.99 -63.78
C ALA A 3 5.09 -4.14 -62.78
N ASN A 4 4.47 -3.12 -62.19
CA ASN A 4 5.06 -2.39 -61.08
C ASN A 4 5.22 -3.36 -59.91
N GLN A 5 6.45 -3.74 -59.62
CA GLN A 5 6.76 -4.58 -58.48
C GLN A 5 6.79 -3.69 -57.23
N ILE A 6 5.87 -3.92 -56.29
CA ILE A 6 5.87 -3.25 -55.00
C ILE A 6 6.85 -4.00 -54.10
N ALA A 7 7.87 -3.29 -53.62
CA ALA A 7 8.82 -3.81 -52.64
C ALA A 7 8.50 -3.22 -51.26
N PHE A 8 8.45 -4.07 -50.24
CA PHE A 8 8.32 -3.66 -48.85
C PHE A 8 9.67 -3.79 -48.16
N VAL A 9 10.03 -2.79 -47.37
CA VAL A 9 11.26 -2.78 -46.59
C VAL A 9 10.87 -2.82 -45.11
N VAL A 10 11.43 -3.79 -44.39
CA VAL A 10 11.25 -3.89 -42.93
C VAL A 10 12.48 -3.29 -42.26
N ASP A 11 12.24 -2.34 -41.37
CA ASP A 11 13.27 -1.70 -40.55
C ASP A 11 13.43 -2.46 -39.22
N GLY A 12 14.68 -2.78 -38.86
CA GLY A 12 14.99 -3.54 -37.66
C GLY A 12 14.63 -2.80 -36.36
N GLU A 13 14.83 -1.49 -36.32
CA GLU A 13 14.52 -0.70 -35.12
C GLU A 13 13.01 -0.62 -34.90
N TRP A 14 12.25 -0.42 -35.99
CA TRP A 14 10.79 -0.50 -35.97
C TRP A 14 10.30 -1.85 -35.45
N LEU A 15 10.86 -2.95 -35.94
CA LEU A 15 10.46 -4.29 -35.50
C LEU A 15 10.78 -4.51 -34.02
N THR A 16 11.95 -4.06 -33.56
CA THR A 16 12.33 -4.11 -32.13
C THR A 16 11.30 -3.38 -31.27
N ASN A 17 10.91 -2.17 -31.69
CA ASN A 17 9.94 -1.35 -30.97
C ASN A 17 8.56 -2.00 -30.89
N ILE A 18 8.06 -2.54 -32.01
CA ILE A 18 6.77 -3.26 -32.06
C ILE A 18 6.79 -4.48 -31.13
N CYS A 19 7.86 -5.28 -31.18
CA CYS A 19 7.98 -6.46 -30.32
C CYS A 19 7.99 -6.09 -28.82
N ARG A 20 8.74 -5.04 -28.45
CA ARG A 20 8.77 -4.53 -27.08
C ARG A 20 7.42 -3.96 -26.64
N GLN A 21 6.68 -3.32 -27.54
CA GLN A 21 5.33 -2.84 -27.26
C GLN A 21 4.38 -4.02 -27.01
N LEU A 22 4.37 -5.02 -27.89
CA LEU A 22 3.56 -6.23 -27.69
C LEU A 22 3.88 -6.93 -26.36
N TRP A 23 5.16 -6.96 -25.99
CA TRP A 23 5.66 -7.56 -24.76
C TRP A 23 5.28 -6.79 -23.50
N ALA A 24 5.67 -5.51 -23.40
CA ALA A 24 5.59 -4.74 -22.16
C ALA A 24 4.33 -3.88 -22.03
N ASP A 25 3.75 -3.45 -23.16
CA ASP A 25 2.61 -2.54 -23.17
C ASP A 25 1.31 -3.33 -23.31
N ASP A 26 1.26 -4.27 -24.26
CA ASP A 26 0.05 -5.04 -24.55
C ASP A 26 -0.03 -6.35 -23.74
N GLY A 27 1.04 -6.74 -23.06
CA GLY A 27 1.11 -7.98 -22.28
C GLY A 27 0.90 -9.26 -23.10
N ASN A 28 1.29 -9.24 -24.39
CA ASN A 28 1.12 -10.32 -25.36
C ASN A 28 2.48 -10.93 -25.77
N PRO A 29 3.15 -11.68 -24.87
CA PRO A 29 4.48 -12.22 -25.13
C PRO A 29 4.52 -13.19 -26.31
N ASP A 30 3.47 -14.01 -26.47
CA ASP A 30 3.37 -14.97 -27.57
C ASP A 30 3.34 -14.27 -28.93
N LYS A 31 2.64 -13.14 -29.05
CA LYS A 31 2.61 -12.35 -30.29
C LYS A 31 3.97 -11.74 -30.59
N ALA A 32 4.66 -11.23 -29.57
CA ALA A 32 6.00 -10.67 -29.72
C ALA A 32 7.00 -11.74 -30.21
N ILE A 33 6.96 -12.94 -29.61
CA ILE A 33 7.81 -14.07 -30.00
C ILE A 33 7.47 -14.55 -31.41
N ASN A 34 6.19 -14.77 -31.71
CA ASN A 34 5.73 -15.22 -33.03
C ASN A 34 6.13 -14.23 -34.14
N LEU A 35 6.12 -12.92 -33.85
CA LEU A 35 6.57 -11.90 -34.79
C LEU A 35 8.08 -12.02 -35.07
N LEU A 36 8.90 -12.26 -34.04
CA LEU A 36 10.34 -12.52 -34.20
C LEU A 36 10.61 -13.84 -34.92
N ASP A 37 9.83 -14.89 -34.66
CA ASP A 37 9.92 -16.18 -35.36
C ASP A 37 9.60 -16.04 -36.85
N ALA A 38 8.55 -15.28 -37.19
CA ALA A 38 8.17 -15.03 -38.58
C ALA A 38 9.22 -14.21 -39.34
N ALA A 39 9.81 -13.21 -38.67
CA ALA A 39 10.84 -12.37 -39.27
C ALA A 39 12.21 -13.07 -39.35
N PHE A 40 12.56 -13.88 -38.34
CA PHE A 40 13.86 -14.54 -38.20
C PHE A 40 13.72 -15.98 -37.68
N PRO A 41 13.36 -16.94 -38.56
CA PRO A 41 13.12 -18.34 -38.15
C PRO A 41 14.32 -19.04 -37.49
N ASN A 42 15.54 -18.56 -37.79
CA ASN A 42 16.78 -19.13 -37.26
C ASN A 42 17.30 -18.40 -36.00
N MET A 43 16.59 -17.38 -35.51
CA MET A 43 16.98 -16.67 -34.30
C MET A 43 16.73 -17.56 -33.09
N ASN A 44 17.75 -17.74 -32.24
CA ASN A 44 17.60 -18.56 -31.04
C ASN A 44 16.70 -17.86 -30.01
N GLN A 45 16.17 -18.64 -29.06
CA GLN A 45 15.25 -18.12 -28.05
C GLN A 45 15.89 -17.09 -27.11
N ALA A 46 17.18 -17.23 -26.80
CA ALA A 46 17.88 -16.32 -25.90
C ALA A 46 17.99 -14.91 -26.50
N ASP A 47 18.30 -14.80 -27.79
CA ASP A 47 18.37 -13.52 -28.50
C ASP A 47 16.99 -12.86 -28.62
N LYS A 48 15.93 -13.65 -28.85
CA LYS A 48 14.56 -13.11 -28.83
C LYS A 48 14.23 -12.49 -27.48
N VAL A 49 14.51 -13.22 -26.39
CA VAL A 49 14.28 -12.71 -25.03
C VAL A 49 15.12 -11.46 -24.78
N ALA A 50 16.40 -11.46 -25.18
CA ALA A 50 17.28 -10.29 -25.04
C ALA A 50 16.74 -9.05 -25.78
N ILE A 51 16.09 -9.24 -26.94
CA ILE A 51 15.41 -8.14 -27.65
C ILE A 51 14.23 -7.61 -26.82
N LEU A 52 13.40 -8.50 -26.28
CA LEU A 52 12.20 -8.15 -25.51
C LEU A 52 12.54 -7.52 -24.15
N THR A 53 13.62 -7.96 -23.50
CA THR A 53 14.08 -7.44 -22.21
C THR A 53 14.93 -6.18 -22.31
N GLY A 54 15.33 -5.79 -23.52
CA GLY A 54 16.06 -4.54 -23.76
C GLY A 54 17.58 -4.65 -23.81
N GLU A 55 18.11 -5.87 -23.71
CA GLU A 55 19.55 -6.17 -23.77
C GLU A 55 20.11 -6.09 -25.19
N LYS A 56 19.28 -6.36 -26.21
CA LYS A 56 19.67 -6.28 -27.62
C LYS A 56 18.60 -5.58 -28.46
N LYS A 57 18.99 -5.09 -29.63
CA LYS A 57 18.07 -4.56 -30.64
C LYS A 57 18.48 -4.96 -32.04
N LEU A 58 17.52 -4.92 -32.96
CA LEU A 58 17.75 -5.10 -34.38
C LEU A 58 18.01 -3.74 -35.02
N ILE A 59 19.01 -3.66 -35.90
CA ILE A 59 19.34 -2.46 -36.69
C ILE A 59 19.47 -2.82 -38.17
N GLY A 60 19.30 -1.83 -39.04
CA GLY A 60 19.37 -2.02 -40.49
C GLY A 60 18.01 -2.33 -41.12
N ASP A 61 18.03 -2.75 -42.38
CA ASP A 61 16.85 -2.94 -43.20
C ASP A 61 16.89 -4.26 -43.97
N SER A 62 15.72 -4.76 -44.40
CA SER A 62 15.63 -6.04 -45.11
C SER A 62 16.37 -6.10 -46.45
N ASN A 63 16.78 -4.96 -47.03
CA ASN A 63 17.52 -4.94 -48.29
C ASN A 63 19.03 -5.12 -48.07
N LYS A 64 19.57 -4.52 -47.00
CA LYS A 64 21.01 -4.53 -46.68
C LYS A 64 21.37 -5.64 -45.68
N GLY A 65 20.38 -6.19 -45.00
CA GLY A 65 20.56 -7.10 -43.88
C GLY A 65 20.19 -6.42 -42.57
N ILE A 66 19.60 -7.19 -41.68
CA ILE A 66 19.28 -6.77 -40.31
C ILE A 66 20.28 -7.44 -39.38
N GLU A 67 20.91 -6.65 -38.53
CA GLU A 67 21.92 -7.10 -37.57
C GLU A 67 21.39 -6.98 -36.14
N LEU A 68 21.83 -7.89 -35.29
CA LEU A 68 21.54 -7.87 -33.86
C LEU A 68 22.70 -7.20 -33.13
N VAL A 69 22.42 -6.11 -32.41
CA VAL A 69 23.42 -5.36 -31.64
C VAL A 69 22.99 -5.24 -30.19
N GLU A 70 23.97 -4.99 -29.31
CA GLU A 70 23.71 -4.70 -27.90
C GLU A 70 22.87 -3.43 -27.74
N ASP A 71 22.02 -3.42 -26.72
CA ASP A 71 21.13 -2.32 -26.35
C ASP A 71 21.11 -2.14 -24.83
N ASN A 72 20.56 -1.01 -24.37
CA ASN A 72 20.45 -0.70 -22.93
C ASN A 72 19.05 -0.15 -22.59
N ALA A 73 18.03 -0.59 -23.32
CA ALA A 73 16.67 -0.14 -23.10
C ALA A 73 16.11 -0.72 -21.80
N VAL A 74 15.65 0.12 -20.88
CA VAL A 74 15.02 -0.31 -19.63
C VAL A 74 13.49 -0.31 -19.75
N THR A 75 12.96 0.49 -20.68
CA THR A 75 11.54 0.70 -20.90
C THR A 75 11.16 0.62 -22.38
N SER A 76 9.90 0.31 -22.65
CA SER A 76 9.27 0.51 -23.97
C SER A 76 9.17 2.00 -24.29
N ASN A 77 8.73 2.31 -25.51
CA ASN A 77 8.44 3.68 -25.95
C ASN A 77 7.30 4.34 -25.15
N LEU A 78 6.41 3.55 -24.55
CA LEU A 78 5.33 4.04 -23.69
C LEU A 78 5.72 4.09 -22.20
N GLY A 79 6.98 3.81 -21.87
CA GLY A 79 7.53 3.90 -20.52
C GLY A 79 7.27 2.68 -19.64
N ASN A 80 6.74 1.57 -20.19
CA ASN A 80 6.56 0.35 -19.42
C ASN A 80 7.87 -0.42 -19.30
N PRO A 81 8.13 -1.08 -18.16
CA PRO A 81 9.38 -1.78 -17.95
C PRO A 81 9.51 -2.99 -18.88
N LEU A 82 10.70 -3.25 -19.42
CA LEU A 82 10.96 -4.42 -20.26
C LEU A 82 11.32 -5.68 -19.45
N SER A 83 11.79 -5.49 -18.21
CA SER A 83 12.18 -6.58 -17.32
C SER A 83 10.98 -7.42 -16.87
N ILE A 84 11.10 -8.76 -16.99
CA ILE A 84 10.08 -9.73 -16.58
C ILE A 84 9.63 -9.51 -15.13
N SER A 85 10.55 -9.34 -14.19
CA SER A 85 10.21 -9.19 -12.77
C SER A 85 9.38 -7.93 -12.52
N LYS A 86 9.71 -6.83 -13.18
CA LYS A 86 8.97 -5.57 -13.09
C LYS A 86 7.60 -5.67 -13.77
N LEU A 87 7.49 -6.39 -14.89
CA LEU A 87 6.21 -6.65 -15.55
C LEU A 87 5.27 -7.48 -14.67
N LEU A 88 5.78 -8.55 -14.03
CA LEU A 88 5.01 -9.35 -13.09
C LEU A 88 4.56 -8.55 -11.86
N GLN A 89 5.44 -7.73 -11.30
CA GLN A 89 5.09 -6.84 -10.19
C GLN A 89 3.97 -5.87 -10.57
N ARG A 90 4.06 -5.26 -11.76
CA ARG A 90 3.01 -4.38 -12.27
C ARG A 90 1.69 -5.12 -12.49
N GLN A 91 1.73 -6.33 -13.04
CA GLN A 91 0.53 -7.14 -13.26
C GLN A 91 -0.17 -7.47 -11.94
N GLN A 92 0.58 -7.83 -10.90
CA GLN A 92 0.04 -8.05 -9.56
C GLN A 92 -0.63 -6.78 -9.00
N GLN A 93 0.02 -5.62 -9.12
CA GLN A 93 -0.56 -4.34 -8.72
C GLN A 93 -1.87 -4.03 -9.47
N LEU A 94 -1.93 -4.29 -10.78
CA LEU A 94 -3.15 -4.10 -11.56
C LEU A 94 -4.27 -5.04 -11.10
N ILE A 95 -3.97 -6.31 -10.85
CA ILE A 95 -4.95 -7.28 -10.32
C ILE A 95 -5.50 -6.81 -8.98
N GLU A 96 -4.64 -6.33 -8.08
CA GLU A 96 -5.07 -5.79 -6.77
C GLU A 96 -5.99 -4.57 -6.95
N ILE A 97 -5.63 -3.64 -7.84
CA ILE A 97 -6.43 -2.45 -8.13
C ILE A 97 -7.80 -2.84 -8.71
N TYR A 98 -7.84 -3.74 -9.70
CA TYR A 98 -9.09 -4.20 -10.30
C TYR A 98 -9.96 -4.95 -9.28
N GLY A 99 -9.37 -5.81 -8.45
CA GLY A 99 -10.09 -6.50 -7.38
C GLY A 99 -10.70 -5.53 -6.37
N GLN A 100 -9.97 -4.45 -6.02
CA GLN A 100 -10.51 -3.38 -5.18
C GLN A 100 -11.67 -2.63 -5.88
N GLN A 101 -11.54 -2.30 -7.16
CA GLN A 101 -12.59 -1.62 -7.93
C GLN A 101 -13.86 -2.46 -8.07
N GLU A 102 -13.72 -3.76 -8.31
CA GLU A 102 -14.84 -4.70 -8.36
C GLU A 102 -15.53 -4.80 -7.00
N LEU A 103 -14.76 -4.93 -5.91
CA LEU A 103 -15.30 -4.95 -4.55
C LEU A 103 -16.09 -3.67 -4.23
N MET A 104 -15.52 -2.49 -4.53
CA MET A 104 -16.19 -1.20 -4.34
C MET A 104 -17.52 -1.14 -5.10
N SER A 105 -17.50 -1.53 -6.37
CA SER A 105 -18.70 -1.51 -7.23
C SER A 105 -19.78 -2.45 -6.72
N ARG A 106 -19.38 -3.66 -6.27
CA ARG A 106 -20.29 -4.64 -5.69
C ARG A 106 -20.93 -4.14 -4.40
N GLN A 107 -20.15 -3.51 -3.51
CA GLN A 107 -20.68 -2.96 -2.26
C GLN A 107 -21.70 -1.85 -2.51
N MET A 108 -21.44 -0.96 -3.47
CA MET A 108 -22.43 0.05 -3.89
C MET A 108 -23.72 -0.60 -4.40
N ALA A 109 -23.61 -1.64 -5.25
CA ALA A 109 -24.78 -2.33 -5.80
C ALA A 109 -25.59 -3.09 -4.74
N MET A 110 -24.93 -3.62 -3.71
CA MET A 110 -25.56 -4.36 -2.62
C MET A 110 -26.07 -3.47 -1.48
N GLY A 111 -25.80 -2.15 -1.52
CA GLY A 111 -26.11 -1.24 -0.42
C GLY A 111 -25.22 -1.44 0.81
N GLU A 112 -24.06 -2.09 0.66
CA GLU A 112 -23.04 -2.24 1.70
C GLU A 112 -22.17 -0.97 1.75
N THR A 113 -22.82 0.14 2.07
CA THR A 113 -22.25 1.48 1.99
C THR A 113 -22.28 2.15 3.37
N VAL A 114 -21.50 3.22 3.50
CA VAL A 114 -21.52 4.09 4.68
C VAL A 114 -21.52 5.55 4.26
N ARG A 115 -22.04 6.41 5.14
CA ARG A 115 -22.02 7.86 4.94
C ARG A 115 -20.84 8.46 5.69
N VAL A 116 -20.03 9.23 4.98
CA VAL A 116 -18.89 9.96 5.53
C VAL A 116 -19.01 11.44 5.22
N ILE A 117 -18.45 12.28 6.08
CA ILE A 117 -18.36 13.73 5.85
C ILE A 117 -17.14 14.00 4.97
N SER A 118 -17.34 14.73 3.87
CA SER A 118 -16.29 15.22 2.99
C SER A 118 -16.38 16.75 2.82
N SER A 119 -15.39 17.34 2.14
CA SER A 119 -15.43 18.76 1.75
C SER A 119 -16.59 19.11 0.82
N GLU A 120 -17.22 18.12 0.17
CA GLU A 120 -18.38 18.29 -0.70
C GLU A 120 -19.71 18.03 0.03
N GLY A 121 -19.66 17.72 1.33
CA GLY A 121 -20.82 17.42 2.17
C GLY A 121 -20.89 15.94 2.57
N LEU A 122 -22.10 15.45 2.82
CA LEU A 122 -22.30 14.05 3.20
C LEU A 122 -22.30 13.17 1.95
N VAL A 123 -21.34 12.27 1.86
CA VAL A 123 -21.19 11.34 0.73
C VAL A 123 -21.38 9.90 1.18
N GLU A 124 -22.10 9.14 0.38
CA GLU A 124 -22.23 7.69 0.54
C GLU A 124 -21.16 6.99 -0.29
N ILE A 125 -20.39 6.13 0.37
CA ILE A 125 -19.23 5.43 -0.21
C ILE A 125 -19.28 3.93 0.12
N PRO A 126 -18.54 3.08 -0.61
CA PRO A 126 -18.40 1.66 -0.26
C PRO A 126 -17.80 1.49 1.14
N LEU A 127 -18.29 0.51 1.91
CA LEU A 127 -17.79 0.23 3.26
C LEU A 127 -16.28 -0.03 3.29
N CYS A 128 -15.72 -0.69 2.27
CA CYS A 128 -14.29 -0.98 2.19
C CYS A 128 -13.41 0.28 2.07
N CYS A 129 -14.00 1.41 1.69
CA CYS A 129 -13.33 2.71 1.58
C CYS A 129 -13.33 3.51 2.89
N ALA A 130 -14.04 3.04 3.91
CA ALA A 130 -14.23 3.77 5.15
C ALA A 130 -13.56 3.08 6.33
N SER A 131 -13.29 3.88 7.36
CA SER A 131 -12.88 3.44 8.69
C SER A 131 -13.88 3.96 9.72
N TYR A 132 -14.06 3.20 10.81
CA TYR A 132 -15.01 3.54 11.87
C TYR A 132 -14.29 4.18 13.06
N HIS A 133 -14.74 5.37 13.47
CA HIS A 133 -14.25 6.02 14.67
C HIS A 133 -15.09 5.61 15.88
N ALA A 134 -14.61 4.62 16.64
CA ALA A 134 -15.36 4.01 17.74
C ALA A 134 -15.94 5.01 18.77
N HIS A 135 -15.15 6.00 19.20
CA HIS A 135 -15.61 6.98 20.20
C HIS A 135 -16.53 8.05 19.65
N GLY A 136 -16.44 8.29 18.35
CA GLY A 136 -17.23 9.31 17.68
C GLY A 136 -18.55 8.75 17.17
N ASN A 137 -18.67 7.42 17.10
CA ASN A 137 -19.75 6.71 16.46
C ASN A 137 -20.02 7.20 15.03
N TYR A 138 -18.96 7.49 14.28
CA TYR A 138 -19.05 7.95 12.88
C TYR A 138 -18.03 7.24 11.99
N TRP A 139 -18.33 7.23 10.69
CA TRP A 139 -17.45 6.71 9.65
C TRP A 139 -16.68 7.85 8.97
N TYR A 140 -15.46 7.59 8.57
CA TYR A 140 -14.62 8.53 7.82
C TYR A 140 -13.92 7.84 6.66
N LEU A 141 -13.58 8.61 5.63
CA LEU A 141 -12.83 8.12 4.46
C LEU A 141 -11.40 7.75 4.89
N LYS A 142 -10.92 6.59 4.45
CA LYS A 142 -9.52 6.19 4.69
C LYS A 142 -8.55 7.22 4.10
N LYS A 143 -7.44 7.47 4.80
CA LYS A 143 -6.51 8.58 4.49
C LYS A 143 -5.88 8.45 3.09
N GLU A 144 -5.67 7.23 2.63
CA GLU A 144 -5.07 6.87 1.36
C GLU A 144 -6.05 6.87 0.17
N ILE A 145 -7.35 7.13 0.42
CA ILE A 145 -8.37 7.09 -0.62
C ILE A 145 -8.77 8.52 -1.01
N ASP A 146 -8.62 8.83 -2.29
CA ASP A 146 -9.17 10.03 -2.89
C ASP A 146 -10.63 9.78 -3.27
N LEU A 147 -11.55 10.60 -2.75
CA LEU A 147 -12.99 10.50 -3.03
C LEU A 147 -13.30 10.54 -4.53
N ARG A 148 -12.50 11.26 -5.32
CA ARG A 148 -12.67 11.36 -6.78
C ARG A 148 -12.37 10.06 -7.52
N GLN A 149 -11.68 9.12 -6.88
CA GLN A 149 -11.25 7.86 -7.49
C GLN A 149 -12.17 6.68 -7.15
N ILE A 150 -13.18 6.89 -6.30
CA ILE A 150 -14.11 5.85 -5.87
C ILE A 150 -15.55 6.17 -6.32
N PRO A 151 -16.38 5.15 -6.58
CA PRO A 151 -17.80 5.37 -6.78
C PRO A 151 -18.41 5.93 -5.48
N HIS A 152 -19.18 7.01 -5.60
CA HIS A 152 -19.84 7.63 -4.46
C HIS A 152 -21.13 8.32 -4.89
N CYS A 153 -22.04 8.52 -3.94
CA CYS A 153 -23.27 9.28 -4.15
C CYS A 153 -23.29 10.49 -3.21
N LEU A 154 -23.34 11.69 -3.79
CA LEU A 154 -23.59 12.92 -3.05
C LEU A 154 -25.03 12.92 -2.56
N HIS A 155 -25.21 12.85 -1.25
CA HIS A 155 -26.53 13.10 -0.67
C HIS A 155 -26.72 14.60 -0.62
N LYS A 156 -27.65 15.10 -1.45
CA LYS A 156 -28.24 16.43 -1.30
C LYS A 156 -29.04 16.43 -0.01
N THR A 157 -28.35 16.46 1.11
CA THR A 157 -28.99 16.72 2.37
C THR A 157 -29.38 18.18 2.35
N SER A 158 -30.68 18.44 2.43
CA SER A 158 -31.21 19.72 2.91
C SER A 158 -30.93 19.85 4.41
N TYR A 159 -29.67 19.65 4.85
CA TYR A 159 -29.23 19.83 6.23
C TYR A 159 -29.14 21.34 6.51
N THR A 160 -30.29 22.01 6.45
CA THR A 160 -30.60 23.25 7.16
C THR A 160 -31.14 22.94 8.56
N ASP A 161 -30.70 21.85 9.18
CA ASP A 161 -31.05 21.54 10.57
C ASP A 161 -29.81 21.70 11.46
N LYS A 162 -29.48 22.97 11.70
CA LYS A 162 -28.45 23.44 12.64
C LYS A 162 -28.92 23.34 14.11
N SER A 163 -29.85 22.46 14.47
CA SER A 163 -30.53 22.52 15.77
C SER A 163 -30.00 21.60 16.87
N HIS A 164 -29.02 20.73 16.62
CA HIS A 164 -28.50 19.82 17.67
C HIS A 164 -26.98 19.76 17.88
N LEU A 165 -26.18 20.52 17.12
CA LEU A 165 -24.79 20.76 17.50
C LEU A 165 -24.71 22.17 18.10
N GLY A 166 -24.70 22.21 19.43
CA GLY A 166 -24.70 23.42 20.22
C GLY A 166 -23.64 24.42 19.74
N GLN A 167 -24.09 25.67 19.65
CA GLN A 167 -23.22 26.85 19.58
C GLN A 167 -22.14 26.74 20.66
N ARG A 168 -20.88 26.59 20.24
CA ARG A 168 -19.73 27.09 20.97
C ARG A 168 -19.00 28.06 20.06
N ASN A 169 -18.89 29.28 20.56
CA ASN A 169 -18.35 30.47 19.95
C ASN A 169 -16.92 30.28 19.39
N ASP A 170 -16.67 30.89 18.24
CA ASP A 170 -15.46 31.61 17.79
C ASP A 170 -14.07 31.12 18.27
N ASP A 171 -13.32 30.51 17.33
CA ASP A 171 -11.88 30.16 17.24
C ASP A 171 -11.25 29.21 18.29
N PRO A 172 -10.36 28.21 17.93
CA PRO A 172 -9.45 28.14 16.77
C PRO A 172 -9.33 26.72 16.11
N GLU A 173 -9.91 26.51 14.93
CA GLU A 173 -9.82 25.19 14.24
C GLU A 173 -8.42 24.86 13.67
N GLU A 174 -7.50 25.82 13.60
CA GLU A 174 -6.11 25.59 13.14
C GLU A 174 -5.15 25.18 14.28
N GLN A 175 -5.55 25.32 15.55
CA GLN A 175 -4.80 24.81 16.71
C GLN A 175 -5.29 23.43 17.19
N ASP A 176 -6.43 22.94 16.71
CA ASP A 176 -6.95 21.62 17.09
C ASP A 176 -6.18 20.46 16.41
N GLN A 177 -5.46 20.77 15.33
CA GLN A 177 -4.54 19.82 14.70
C GLN A 177 -3.20 19.68 15.44
N GLU A 178 -2.78 20.72 16.19
CA GLU A 178 -1.69 20.68 17.18
C GLU A 178 -2.16 20.12 18.53
N SER A 179 -3.46 20.19 18.82
CA SER A 179 -4.12 19.59 20.00
C SER A 179 -4.42 18.10 19.84
N ARG A 180 -3.72 17.42 18.91
CA ARG A 180 -3.60 15.96 18.86
C ARG A 180 -3.10 15.47 20.22
N VAL A 181 -4.08 15.16 21.06
CA VAL A 181 -4.05 14.40 22.32
C VAL A 181 -2.67 14.44 22.95
N ALA A 182 -2.47 15.29 23.96
CA ALA A 182 -1.33 15.17 24.86
C ALA A 182 -1.18 13.68 25.23
N LEU A 183 -0.27 12.98 24.54
CA LEU A 183 -0.05 11.56 24.74
C LEU A 183 0.31 11.48 26.21
N ARG A 184 -0.45 10.71 26.99
CA ARG A 184 -0.11 10.44 28.38
C ARG A 184 1.11 9.54 28.36
N ILE A 185 2.27 10.17 28.14
CA ILE A 185 3.58 9.57 28.23
C ILE A 185 3.86 9.48 29.71
N SER A 186 3.76 8.27 30.23
CA SER A 186 4.11 8.00 31.61
C SER A 186 5.40 7.18 31.65
N ARG A 187 6.19 7.39 32.70
CA ARG A 187 7.30 6.50 33.07
C ARG A 187 6.83 5.32 33.92
N LYS A 188 5.51 5.22 34.14
CA LYS A 188 4.85 4.18 34.91
C LYS A 188 3.67 3.63 34.11
N ILE A 189 3.42 2.33 34.22
CA ILE A 189 2.20 1.72 33.67
C ILE A 189 1.06 1.97 34.66
N ASP A 190 0.19 2.90 34.32
CA ASP A 190 -0.98 3.33 35.11
C ASP A 190 -2.31 2.97 34.45
N ASN A 191 -2.28 2.17 33.38
CA ASN A 191 -3.44 1.76 32.60
C ASN A 191 -3.30 0.28 32.17
N SER A 192 -4.44 -0.40 31.95
CA SER A 192 -4.48 -1.81 31.53
C SER A 192 -4.15 -2.03 30.06
N ASP A 193 -4.17 -0.96 29.26
CA ASP A 193 -3.99 -1.00 27.82
C ASP A 193 -3.04 0.12 27.36
N GLY A 194 -2.14 -0.22 26.45
CA GLY A 194 -1.18 0.73 25.89
C GLY A 194 -0.07 0.08 25.09
N TRP A 195 0.90 0.91 24.74
CA TRP A 195 2.12 0.54 24.04
C TRP A 195 3.34 0.98 24.85
N LEU A 196 4.32 0.09 24.98
CA LEU A 196 5.58 0.36 25.67
C LEU A 196 6.72 0.42 24.65
N SER A 197 7.32 1.61 24.47
CA SER A 197 8.39 1.80 23.50
C SER A 197 9.73 1.20 23.97
N PRO A 198 10.68 0.94 23.06
CA PRO A 198 12.02 0.45 23.40
C PRO A 198 12.78 1.34 24.40
N GLU A 199 12.47 2.62 24.47
CA GLU A 199 13.09 3.57 25.42
C GLU A 199 12.45 3.53 26.82
N GLY A 200 11.49 2.63 27.08
CA GLY A 200 10.79 2.54 28.36
C GLY A 200 9.77 3.65 28.56
N LYS A 201 9.15 4.15 27.49
CA LYS A 201 8.01 5.09 27.59
C LYS A 201 6.71 4.35 27.40
N PHE A 202 5.79 4.52 28.34
CA PHE A 202 4.44 3.94 28.24
C PHE A 202 3.47 4.96 27.64
N TYR A 203 2.77 4.53 26.60
CA TYR A 203 1.71 5.28 25.92
C TYR A 203 0.40 4.57 26.21
N ALA A 204 -0.36 5.09 27.18
CA ALA A 204 -1.64 4.51 27.56
C ALA A 204 -2.69 4.71 26.45
N CYS A 205 -3.57 3.72 26.25
CA CYS A 205 -4.76 3.86 25.42
C CYS A 205 -6.01 3.32 26.12
N GLY A 206 -7.18 3.61 25.56
CA GLY A 206 -8.43 2.98 26.01
C GLY A 206 -8.54 1.51 25.60
N TRP A 207 -9.58 0.85 26.12
CA TRP A 207 -9.90 -0.52 25.74
C TRP A 207 -10.12 -0.62 24.22
N MET A 208 -9.45 -1.58 23.56
CA MET A 208 -9.45 -1.79 22.11
C MET A 208 -8.88 -0.62 21.25
N GLU A 209 -8.15 0.32 21.84
CA GLU A 209 -7.58 1.46 21.10
C GLU A 209 -6.14 1.28 20.59
N HIS A 210 -5.55 0.08 20.66
CA HIS A 210 -4.14 -0.11 20.26
C HIS A 210 -3.86 0.32 18.83
N ILE A 211 -4.79 0.07 17.90
CA ILE A 211 -4.68 0.48 16.49
C ILE A 211 -4.71 2.01 16.39
N ASN A 212 -5.70 2.65 17.04
CA ASN A 212 -5.83 4.11 17.04
C ASN A 212 -4.63 4.81 17.70
N LEU A 213 -4.08 4.23 18.78
CA LEU A 213 -2.88 4.75 19.40
C LEU A 213 -1.66 4.59 18.49
N ALA A 214 -1.51 3.44 17.81
CA ALA A 214 -0.43 3.25 16.85
C ALA A 214 -0.50 4.30 15.72
N ASP A 215 -1.70 4.51 15.15
CA ASP A 215 -1.92 5.50 14.09
C ASP A 215 -1.60 6.92 14.58
N ARG A 216 -1.98 7.26 15.82
CA ARG A 216 -1.61 8.54 16.46
C ARG A 216 -0.10 8.69 16.64
N LEU A 217 0.62 7.60 16.90
CA LEU A 217 2.08 7.56 16.95
C LEU A 217 2.72 7.60 15.55
N GLY A 218 1.92 7.54 14.47
CA GLY A 218 2.40 7.59 13.09
C GLY A 218 2.82 6.24 12.51
N TYR A 219 2.40 5.13 13.13
CA TYR A 219 2.79 3.78 12.73
C TYR A 219 1.57 2.84 12.70
N SER A 220 1.64 1.75 11.95
CA SER A 220 0.66 0.66 12.14
C SER A 220 1.05 -0.20 13.34
N SER A 221 0.09 -0.89 13.96
CA SER A 221 0.34 -1.84 15.07
C SER A 221 1.44 -2.84 14.74
N ARG A 222 1.37 -3.46 13.56
CA ARG A 222 2.36 -4.43 13.08
C ARG A 222 3.75 -3.81 12.93
N ARG A 223 3.82 -2.53 12.54
CA ARG A 223 5.10 -1.82 12.43
C ARG A 223 5.72 -1.54 13.79
N LEU A 224 4.91 -1.18 14.79
CA LEU A 224 5.38 -1.02 16.18
C LEU A 224 5.94 -2.33 16.73
N GLU A 225 5.23 -3.44 16.55
CA GLU A 225 5.69 -4.79 16.97
C GLU A 225 7.04 -5.16 16.33
N LYS A 226 7.23 -4.84 15.04
CA LYS A 226 8.50 -5.01 14.33
C LYS A 226 9.61 -4.09 14.81
N MET A 227 9.25 -2.93 15.35
CA MET A 227 10.18 -1.97 15.95
C MET A 227 10.51 -2.31 17.42
N GLY A 228 10.06 -3.46 17.92
CA GLY A 228 10.32 -3.91 19.29
C GLY A 228 9.47 -3.22 20.35
N TRP A 229 8.36 -2.59 19.96
CA TRP A 229 7.39 -2.11 20.93
C TRP A 229 6.60 -3.28 21.51
N ILE A 230 6.27 -3.18 22.80
CA ILE A 230 5.51 -4.22 23.52
C ILE A 230 4.09 -3.72 23.72
N LYS A 231 3.12 -4.56 23.35
CA LYS A 231 1.70 -4.24 23.55
C LYS A 231 1.28 -4.68 24.94
N LEU A 232 0.64 -3.79 25.70
CA LEU A 232 -0.06 -4.14 26.93
C LEU A 232 -1.56 -4.15 26.63
N SER A 233 -2.25 -5.27 26.83
CA SER A 233 -3.71 -5.31 26.72
C SER A 233 -4.35 -6.15 27.80
N ALA A 234 -5.39 -5.61 28.45
CA ALA A 234 -6.05 -6.24 29.59
C ALA A 234 -5.05 -6.72 30.66
N ASN A 235 -4.03 -5.90 30.96
CA ASN A 235 -2.93 -6.21 31.89
C ASN A 235 -2.05 -7.42 31.49
N ARG A 236 -2.01 -7.78 30.20
CA ARG A 236 -1.12 -8.81 29.65
C ARG A 236 -0.17 -8.19 28.64
N PHE A 237 1.11 -8.52 28.76
CA PHE A 237 2.14 -8.07 27.84
C PHE A 237 2.32 -9.05 26.68
N PHE A 238 2.34 -8.51 25.46
CA PHE A 238 2.58 -9.24 24.22
C PHE A 238 3.88 -8.73 23.61
N ALA A 239 4.88 -9.60 23.57
CA ALA A 239 6.15 -9.30 22.93
C ALA A 239 5.96 -9.06 21.43
N GLY A 240 6.74 -8.11 20.89
CA GLY A 240 6.87 -7.92 19.46
C GLY A 240 7.77 -8.97 18.81
N GLU A 241 8.19 -8.73 17.57
CA GLU A 241 9.10 -9.62 16.84
C GLU A 241 10.57 -9.48 17.30
N SER A 242 10.88 -8.46 18.12
CA SER A 242 12.24 -8.16 18.60
C SER A 242 12.39 -8.41 20.10
N LYS A 243 13.63 -8.65 20.54
CA LYS A 243 14.00 -8.78 21.96
C LYS A 243 13.61 -7.51 22.73
N ALA A 244 13.05 -7.65 23.93
CA ALA A 244 12.73 -6.52 24.79
C ALA A 244 14.00 -5.80 25.23
N SER A 245 13.95 -4.46 25.30
CA SER A 245 15.05 -3.68 25.85
C SER A 245 15.05 -3.72 27.38
N GLN A 246 16.22 -3.48 28.01
CA GLN A 246 16.30 -3.41 29.47
C GLN A 246 15.35 -2.36 30.08
N ALA A 247 15.14 -1.24 29.38
CA ALA A 247 14.22 -0.20 29.83
C ALA A 247 12.77 -0.70 29.87
N GLN A 248 12.37 -1.53 28.90
CA GLN A 248 11.06 -2.18 28.91
C GLN A 248 10.96 -3.24 30.01
N ILE A 249 11.99 -4.08 30.17
CA ILE A 249 12.05 -5.14 31.19
C ILE A 249 11.86 -4.55 32.59
N ASN A 250 12.62 -3.50 32.93
CA ASN A 250 12.52 -2.84 34.23
C ASN A 250 11.10 -2.34 34.51
N LEU A 251 10.46 -1.74 33.51
CA LEU A 251 9.13 -1.16 33.66
C LEU A 251 8.03 -2.23 33.79
N ILE A 252 8.20 -3.37 33.09
CA ILE A 252 7.33 -4.54 33.25
C ILE A 252 7.53 -5.18 34.63
N TRP A 253 8.77 -5.29 35.08
CA TRP A 253 9.11 -5.82 36.41
C TRP A 253 8.45 -4.98 37.52
N ASP A 254 8.63 -3.67 37.48
CA ASP A 254 8.04 -2.74 38.46
C ASP A 254 6.51 -2.88 38.50
N PHE A 255 5.86 -2.98 37.32
CA PHE A 255 4.42 -3.21 37.23
C PHE A 255 4.01 -4.56 37.83
N CYS A 256 4.71 -5.64 37.51
CA CYS A 256 4.39 -6.96 38.05
C CYS A 256 4.55 -7.02 39.59
N GLN A 257 5.60 -6.38 40.13
CA GLN A 257 5.81 -6.28 41.58
C GLN A 257 4.72 -5.45 42.27
N GLU A 258 4.36 -4.29 41.71
CA GLU A 258 3.34 -3.41 42.31
C GLU A 258 1.97 -4.09 42.40
N TYR A 259 1.61 -4.91 41.42
CA TYR A 259 0.29 -5.54 41.32
C TYR A 259 0.26 -7.03 41.72
N ASP A 260 1.35 -7.55 42.32
CA ASP A 260 1.51 -8.96 42.72
C ASP A 260 1.18 -9.94 41.59
N ARG A 261 1.83 -9.75 40.43
CA ARG A 261 1.62 -10.56 39.22
C ARG A 261 2.89 -11.30 38.83
N PRO A 262 2.77 -12.52 38.27
CA PRO A 262 3.90 -13.18 37.66
C PRO A 262 4.40 -12.38 36.45
N LEU A 263 5.69 -12.54 36.14
CA LEU A 263 6.26 -11.99 34.92
C LEU A 263 5.68 -12.72 33.70
N PRO A 264 5.65 -12.07 32.52
CA PRO A 264 5.39 -12.77 31.27
C PRO A 264 6.41 -13.89 31.05
N TRP A 265 5.94 -15.08 30.64
CA TRP A 265 6.77 -16.28 30.40
C TRP A 265 7.97 -16.04 29.47
N TRP A 266 7.85 -15.11 28.52
CA TRP A 266 8.91 -14.78 27.57
C TRP A 266 10.01 -13.88 28.18
N LEU A 267 9.78 -13.28 29.35
CA LEU A 267 10.82 -12.60 30.14
C LEU A 267 11.52 -13.55 31.13
N GLU A 268 10.81 -14.53 31.65
CA GLU A 268 11.39 -15.52 32.60
C GLU A 268 12.59 -16.24 31.97
N GLN A 269 12.47 -16.61 30.69
CA GLN A 269 13.54 -17.28 29.94
C GLN A 269 14.78 -16.39 29.70
N GLU A 270 14.62 -15.07 29.63
CA GLU A 270 15.76 -14.18 29.41
C GLU A 270 16.58 -13.98 30.68
N MET A 271 15.92 -13.98 31.85
CA MET A 271 16.58 -13.82 33.14
C MET A 271 17.34 -15.05 33.62
N GLU A 272 16.98 -16.25 33.12
CA GLU A 272 17.71 -17.49 33.43
C GLU A 272 19.01 -17.65 32.61
N ASN A 273 19.18 -16.86 31.55
CA ASN A 273 20.29 -16.95 30.60
C ASN A 273 21.36 -15.85 30.78
N GLU A 274 21.20 -14.96 31.78
CA GLU A 274 22.19 -13.95 32.20
C GLU A 274 22.93 -14.40 33.47
#